data_AF-A0A1I7UD13-F1
#
_entry.id   AF-A0A1I7UD13-F1
#
_cell.length_a   1.000
_cell.length_b   1.000
_cell.length_c   1.000
_cell.angle_alpha   90.00
_cell.angle_beta   90.00
_cell.angle_gamma   90.00
#
_symmetry.space_group_name_H-M   'P 1'
#
loop_
_entity.id
_entity.type
_entity.pdbx_description
1 polymer ?
#
loop_
_entity_poly.entity_id
_entity_poly.type
_entity_poly.pdbx_seq_one_letter_code
_entity_poly.pdbx_strand_id
1 'polypeptide(L)'
;MELVTLCDLSKLAILHETLQKVLDVSCQTEEEIIKKEEGVLREITAADCKQMESLERIAFNSFVTSFDRFNELPELDKETLIKQYRTSMMALNRLLEGSKYERECSEKKLVVRRRFYTKMKLKPHEETSENSVAREEIHKKRVDSVWEVVNGVIEANVTSEEIAALHLMLFWESSSDPSETSLSKSGQKILKERQKAITMSLEKYHESKGINANRKEVIKKLKISIGTLVHQITDDFRLGNRKTFESSFINSIDFGLDETFSKRSDDENLPVVALPVAPAAPDFSHVTLFGRKVNTARLGTFLSGIAIVVGAVSTFASVDKDHVTTEFVILFVFSLVVGILMAVLPFAPHAILCLRRFVGDWFG
;
A
#
# COMPACT_ATOMS: atom_id res chain seq x y z
N MET A 1 10.34 -36.60 7.79
CA MET A 1 10.90 -35.49 6.99
C MET A 1 9.73 -34.60 6.63
N GLU A 2 9.56 -33.45 7.28
CA GLU A 2 8.44 -32.54 6.97
C GLU A 2 8.68 -31.91 5.58
N LEU A 3 7.67 -32.02 4.70
CA LEU A 3 7.68 -31.38 3.38
C LEU A 3 7.57 -29.87 3.58
N VAL A 4 8.64 -29.13 3.22
CA VAL A 4 8.61 -27.66 3.24
C VAL A 4 7.85 -27.18 2.01
N THR A 5 6.68 -26.58 2.21
CA THR A 5 5.89 -25.95 1.14
C THR A 5 6.60 -24.71 0.63
N LEU A 6 7.01 -24.72 -0.64
CA LEU A 6 7.66 -23.58 -1.31
C LEU A 6 6.68 -22.42 -1.50
N CYS A 7 7.23 -21.20 -1.54
CA CYS A 7 6.52 -19.98 -1.87
C CYS A 7 6.34 -19.87 -3.38
N ASP A 8 5.13 -19.53 -3.83
CA ASP A 8 4.90 -19.14 -5.23
C ASP A 8 5.26 -17.66 -5.42
N LEU A 9 6.55 -17.40 -5.66
CA LEU A 9 7.07 -16.05 -5.84
C LEU A 9 6.46 -15.34 -7.06
N SER A 10 6.16 -16.07 -8.13
CA SER A 10 5.55 -15.52 -9.34
C SER A 10 4.14 -15.00 -9.07
N LYS A 11 3.31 -15.76 -8.35
CA LYS A 11 1.98 -15.31 -7.95
C LYS A 11 2.04 -14.06 -7.08
N LEU A 12 2.99 -14.01 -6.14
CA LEU A 12 3.14 -12.86 -5.26
C LEU A 12 3.68 -11.62 -5.99
N ALA A 13 4.58 -11.81 -6.96
CA ALA A 13 5.07 -10.76 -7.84
C ALA A 13 3.93 -10.13 -8.66
N ILE A 14 3.09 -10.96 -9.29
CA ILE A 14 1.91 -10.49 -10.03
C ILE A 14 0.97 -9.69 -9.13
N LEU A 15 0.71 -10.18 -7.91
CA LEU A 15 -0.12 -9.47 -6.95
C LEU A 15 0.49 -8.12 -6.57
N HIS A 16 1.79 -8.09 -6.25
CA HIS A 16 2.51 -6.86 -5.90
C HIS A 16 2.41 -5.82 -7.02
N GLU A 17 2.72 -6.21 -8.27
CA GLU A 17 2.62 -5.33 -9.43
C GLU A 17 1.20 -4.82 -9.66
N THR A 18 0.20 -5.69 -9.48
CA THR A 18 -1.21 -5.32 -9.60
C THR A 18 -1.59 -4.27 -8.57
N LEU A 19 -1.17 -4.45 -7.31
CA LEU A 19 -1.38 -3.47 -6.26
C LEU A 19 -0.66 -2.14 -6.55
N GLN A 20 0.57 -2.17 -7.07
CA GLN A 20 1.26 -0.94 -7.48
C GLN A 20 0.49 -0.21 -8.59
N LYS A 21 0.00 -0.92 -9.62
CA LYS A 21 -0.81 -0.32 -10.69
C LYS A 21 -2.11 0.29 -10.15
N VAL A 22 -2.79 -0.39 -9.23
CA VAL A 22 -4.01 0.14 -8.59
C VAL A 22 -3.70 1.42 -7.82
N LEU A 23 -2.60 1.44 -7.06
CA LEU A 23 -2.17 2.63 -6.33
C LEU A 23 -1.81 3.79 -7.26
N ASP A 24 -1.10 3.52 -8.36
CA ASP A 24 -0.72 4.52 -9.35
C ASP A 24 -1.96 5.17 -9.98
N VAL A 25 -2.95 4.36 -10.40
CA VAL A 25 -4.22 4.87 -10.97
C VAL A 25 -5.04 5.61 -9.91
N SER A 26 -5.08 5.12 -8.68
CA SER A 26 -5.85 5.74 -7.58
C SER A 26 -5.28 7.10 -7.15
N CYS A 27 -4.05 7.40 -7.53
CA CYS A 27 -3.40 8.69 -7.30
C CYS A 27 -3.57 9.66 -8.47
N GLN A 28 -4.28 9.30 -9.55
CA GLN A 28 -4.53 10.17 -10.69
C GLN A 28 -5.85 10.95 -10.54
N THR A 29 -5.93 12.14 -11.13
CA THR A 29 -7.21 12.85 -11.27
C THR A 29 -7.99 12.29 -12.46
N GLU A 30 -9.30 12.54 -12.48
CA GLU A 30 -10.15 12.11 -13.60
C GLU A 30 -9.65 12.70 -14.94
N GLU A 31 -9.20 13.96 -14.93
CA GLU A 31 -8.65 14.62 -16.11
C GLU A 31 -7.37 13.96 -16.59
N GLU A 32 -6.48 13.53 -15.69
CA GLU A 32 -5.23 12.85 -16.03
C GLU A 32 -5.49 11.47 -16.66
N ILE A 33 -6.47 10.73 -16.12
CA ILE A 33 -6.90 9.44 -16.66
C ILE A 33 -7.49 9.62 -18.06
N ILE A 34 -8.36 10.62 -18.25
CA ILE A 34 -9.06 10.88 -19.51
C ILE A 34 -8.08 11.36 -20.59
N LYS A 35 -7.18 12.29 -20.24
CA LYS A 35 -6.27 12.91 -21.20
C LYS A 35 -5.09 12.02 -21.56
N LYS A 36 -4.86 10.92 -20.84
CA LYS A 36 -3.64 10.09 -20.94
C LYS A 36 -2.37 10.95 -20.92
N GLU A 37 -2.39 12.04 -20.15
CA GLU A 37 -1.21 12.89 -19.98
C GLU A 37 -0.19 12.11 -19.15
N GLU A 38 0.70 11.39 -19.83
CA GLU A 38 1.92 10.93 -19.22
C GLU A 38 2.81 12.14 -18.95
N GLY A 39 3.19 12.35 -17.70
CA GLY A 39 4.59 12.67 -17.46
C GLY A 39 4.98 14.10 -17.16
N VAL A 40 4.18 14.86 -16.40
CA VAL A 40 4.76 15.96 -15.61
C VAL A 40 4.89 15.50 -14.16
N LEU A 41 6.10 15.06 -13.80
CA LEU A 41 6.45 14.85 -12.41
C LEU A 41 6.32 16.17 -11.65
N ARG A 42 5.56 16.18 -10.56
CA ARG A 42 5.41 17.35 -9.69
C ARG A 42 5.91 17.07 -8.30
N GLU A 43 6.28 18.12 -7.57
CA GLU A 43 6.69 17.98 -6.18
C GLU A 43 5.51 17.49 -5.32
N ILE A 44 5.78 16.54 -4.43
CA ILE A 44 4.79 15.99 -3.51
C ILE A 44 4.34 17.05 -2.50
N THR A 45 3.04 17.12 -2.22
CA THR A 45 2.45 18.00 -1.20
C THR A 45 1.90 17.19 -0.02
N ALA A 46 1.69 17.83 1.13
CA ALA A 46 1.10 17.18 2.30
C ALA A 46 -0.29 16.54 2.04
N ALA A 47 -1.08 17.14 1.15
CA ALA A 47 -2.38 16.60 0.75
C ALA A 47 -2.21 15.27 -0.01
N ASP A 48 -1.21 15.19 -0.90
CA ASP A 48 -0.88 13.97 -1.64
C ASP A 48 -0.42 12.87 -0.68
N CYS A 49 0.42 13.23 0.30
CA CYS A 49 0.89 12.29 1.32
C CYS A 49 -0.28 11.64 2.06
N LYS A 50 -1.25 12.45 2.51
CA LYS A 50 -2.43 11.97 3.24
C LYS A 50 -3.33 11.07 2.38
N GLN A 51 -3.51 11.42 1.11
CA GLN A 51 -4.26 10.58 0.17
C GLN A 51 -3.56 9.24 -0.03
N MET A 52 -2.26 9.26 -0.33
CA MET A 52 -1.46 8.05 -0.55
C MET A 52 -1.44 7.15 0.66
N GLU A 53 -1.30 7.69 1.88
CA GLU A 53 -1.27 6.90 3.10
C GLU A 53 -2.51 6.00 3.25
N SER A 54 -3.70 6.55 2.95
CA SER A 54 -4.96 5.81 3.05
C SER A 54 -5.04 4.65 2.06
N LEU A 55 -4.58 4.88 0.82
CA LEU A 55 -4.56 3.89 -0.25
C LEU A 55 -3.49 2.82 0.01
N GLU A 56 -2.30 3.24 0.41
CA GLU A 56 -1.17 2.37 0.77
C GLU A 56 -1.53 1.45 1.93
N ARG A 57 -2.31 1.93 2.92
CA ARG A 57 -2.80 1.09 4.01
C ARG A 57 -3.74 -0.01 3.54
N ILE A 58 -4.65 0.29 2.60
CA ILE A 58 -5.57 -0.70 2.03
C ILE A 58 -4.78 -1.75 1.24
N ALA A 59 -3.86 -1.29 0.37
CA ALA A 59 -3.01 -2.18 -0.41
C ALA A 59 -2.09 -3.05 0.48
N PHE A 60 -1.53 -2.46 1.55
CA PHE A 60 -0.75 -3.17 2.56
C PHE A 60 -1.53 -4.33 3.18
N ASN A 61 -2.74 -4.08 3.67
CA ASN A 61 -3.57 -5.12 4.29
C ASN A 61 -3.93 -6.22 3.28
N SER A 62 -4.28 -5.84 2.05
CA SER A 62 -4.56 -6.81 0.98
C SER A 62 -3.32 -7.65 0.62
N PHE A 63 -2.13 -7.09 0.70
CA PHE A 63 -0.90 -7.79 0.38
C PHE A 63 -0.49 -8.77 1.48
N VAL A 64 -0.48 -8.33 2.74
CA VAL A 64 -0.08 -9.17 3.88
C VAL A 64 -1.03 -10.36 4.06
N THR A 65 -2.32 -10.17 3.85
CA THR A 65 -3.31 -11.27 3.94
C THR A 65 -3.13 -12.34 2.86
N SER A 66 -2.38 -12.06 1.80
CA SER A 66 -2.02 -13.03 0.76
C SER A 66 -0.82 -13.90 1.13
N PHE A 67 -0.09 -13.57 2.20
CA PHE A 67 1.10 -14.32 2.60
C PHE A 67 0.68 -15.69 3.15
N ASP A 68 1.31 -16.73 2.61
CA ASP A 68 1.05 -18.10 3.03
C ASP A 68 1.24 -18.26 4.53
N ARG A 69 0.28 -18.92 5.17
CA ARG A 69 0.21 -19.17 6.62
C ARG A 69 0.07 -17.94 7.52
N PHE A 70 -0.11 -16.73 6.96
CA PHE A 70 -0.40 -15.54 7.76
C PHE A 70 -1.65 -15.72 8.63
N ASN A 71 -2.69 -16.35 8.07
CA ASN A 71 -3.95 -16.58 8.78
C ASN A 71 -3.85 -17.60 9.93
N GLU A 72 -2.79 -18.41 9.98
CA GLU A 72 -2.53 -19.38 11.05
C GLU A 72 -1.91 -18.74 12.31
N LEU A 73 -1.41 -17.51 12.19
CA LEU A 73 -0.82 -16.80 13.32
C LEU A 73 -1.89 -16.39 14.34
N PRO A 74 -1.56 -16.39 15.65
CA PRO A 74 -2.36 -15.69 16.65
C PRO A 74 -2.52 -14.21 16.30
N GLU A 75 -3.66 -13.60 16.66
CA GLU A 75 -3.93 -12.19 16.34
C GLU A 75 -2.86 -11.21 16.86
N LEU A 76 -2.37 -11.43 18.09
CA LEU A 76 -1.27 -10.61 18.65
C LEU A 76 0.04 -10.73 17.84
N ASP A 77 0.32 -11.93 17.32
CA ASP A 77 1.49 -12.17 16.48
C ASP A 77 1.31 -11.48 15.10
N LYS A 78 0.10 -11.53 14.52
CA LYS A 78 -0.25 -10.80 13.29
C LYS A 78 -0.06 -9.29 13.44
N GLU A 79 -0.60 -8.71 14.50
CA GLU A 79 -0.48 -7.28 14.80
C GLU A 79 0.99 -6.86 14.95
N THR A 80 1.77 -7.69 15.65
CA THR A 80 3.21 -7.45 15.85
C THR A 80 3.96 -7.44 14.53
N LEU A 81 3.78 -8.48 13.69
CA LEU A 81 4.45 -8.57 12.39
C LEU A 81 3.99 -7.46 11.42
N ILE A 82 2.69 -7.15 11.38
CA ILE A 82 2.15 -6.05 10.57
C ILE A 82 2.81 -4.73 10.96
N LYS A 83 2.86 -4.44 12.27
CA LYS A 83 3.44 -3.19 12.78
C LYS A 83 4.92 -3.05 12.41
N GLN A 84 5.68 -4.14 12.55
CA GLN A 84 7.11 -4.17 12.22
C GLN A 84 7.34 -4.01 10.71
N TYR A 85 6.57 -4.73 9.89
CA TYR A 85 6.77 -4.76 8.45
C TYR A 85 6.26 -3.50 7.73
N ARG A 86 5.27 -2.79 8.27
CA ARG A 86 4.64 -1.62 7.59
C ARG A 86 5.68 -0.62 7.08
N THR A 87 6.62 -0.21 7.92
CA THR A 87 7.68 0.75 7.54
C THR A 87 8.61 0.18 6.47
N SER A 88 9.02 -1.09 6.62
CA SER A 88 9.87 -1.80 5.66
C SER A 88 9.20 -1.95 4.29
N MET A 89 7.91 -2.28 4.25
CA MET A 89 7.15 -2.41 3.00
C MET A 89 7.09 -1.06 2.27
N MET A 90 6.79 0.03 2.98
CA MET A 90 6.72 1.36 2.39
C MET A 90 8.08 1.84 1.90
N ALA A 91 9.14 1.62 2.69
CA ALA A 91 10.51 1.92 2.28
C ALA A 91 10.88 1.16 1.01
N LEU A 92 10.76 -0.17 1.02
CA LEU A 92 11.09 -1.01 -0.12
C LEU A 92 10.30 -0.59 -1.36
N ASN A 93 8.97 -0.42 -1.28
CA ASN A 93 8.16 -0.04 -2.43
C ASN A 93 8.60 1.29 -3.06
N ARG A 94 8.87 2.31 -2.24
CA ARG A 94 9.24 3.64 -2.73
C ARG A 94 10.65 3.68 -3.29
N LEU A 95 11.58 2.96 -2.68
CA LEU A 95 12.97 2.87 -3.17
C LEU A 95 13.01 2.09 -4.50
N LEU A 96 12.26 0.98 -4.60
CA LEU A 96 12.11 0.23 -5.84
C LEU A 96 11.44 1.07 -6.93
N GLU A 97 10.41 1.83 -6.59
CA GLU A 97 9.75 2.69 -7.56
C GLU A 97 10.68 3.81 -8.04
N GLY A 98 11.29 4.54 -7.11
CA GLY A 98 12.20 5.63 -7.43
C GLY A 98 13.40 5.17 -8.26
N SER A 99 13.91 3.96 -8.00
CA SER A 99 15.03 3.38 -8.75
C SER A 99 14.77 3.22 -10.25
N LYS A 100 13.51 3.17 -10.69
CA LYS A 100 13.14 3.09 -12.11
C LYS A 100 13.36 4.40 -12.88
N TYR A 101 13.60 5.49 -12.15
CA TYR A 101 13.76 6.84 -12.67
C TYR A 101 15.21 7.29 -12.52
N GLU A 102 16.13 6.66 -13.25
CA GLU A 102 17.58 6.87 -13.12
C GLU A 102 17.98 8.34 -13.33
N ARG A 103 17.34 9.02 -14.30
CA ARG A 103 17.59 10.45 -14.56
C ARG A 103 17.25 11.29 -13.34
N GLU A 104 16.07 11.09 -12.76
CA GLU A 104 15.62 11.80 -11.58
C GLU A 104 16.48 11.45 -10.35
N CYS A 105 16.90 10.19 -10.21
CA CYS A 105 17.82 9.76 -9.15
C CYS A 105 19.16 10.50 -9.22
N SER A 106 19.70 10.72 -10.42
CA SER A 106 20.94 11.49 -10.62
C SER A 106 20.81 12.94 -10.15
N GLU A 107 19.59 13.50 -10.19
CA GLU A 107 19.25 14.83 -9.69
C GLU A 107 18.82 14.83 -8.21
N LYS A 108 19.00 13.71 -7.50
CA LYS A 108 18.56 13.51 -6.11
C LYS A 108 17.06 13.72 -5.91
N LYS A 109 16.26 13.33 -6.91
CA LYS A 109 14.79 13.31 -6.86
C LYS A 109 14.31 11.87 -6.73
N LEU A 110 13.65 11.55 -5.61
CA LEU A 110 13.02 10.24 -5.43
C LEU A 110 11.59 10.31 -6.00
N VAL A 111 11.32 9.50 -7.03
CA VAL A 111 10.00 9.43 -7.68
C VAL A 111 9.09 8.46 -6.92
N VAL A 112 7.83 8.84 -6.77
CA VAL A 112 6.78 8.10 -6.04
C VAL A 112 5.47 8.19 -6.82
N ARG A 113 4.76 7.06 -6.95
CA ARG A 113 3.54 6.87 -7.75
C ARG A 113 3.62 7.38 -9.19
N ARG A 114 4.82 7.30 -9.80
CA ARG A 114 5.12 7.77 -11.17
C ARG A 114 4.73 9.21 -11.49
N ARG A 115 4.39 10.00 -10.47
CA ARG A 115 3.73 11.30 -10.59
C ARG A 115 4.36 12.32 -9.67
N PHE A 116 4.73 11.90 -8.48
CA PHE A 116 5.30 12.76 -7.49
C PHE A 116 6.81 12.56 -7.46
N TYR A 117 7.53 13.64 -7.21
CA TYR A 117 8.91 13.54 -6.79
C TYR A 117 9.11 14.33 -5.51
N THR A 118 10.19 14.00 -4.84
CA THR A 118 10.70 14.78 -3.72
C THR A 118 12.20 14.95 -3.84
N LYS A 119 12.68 16.15 -3.57
CA LYS A 119 14.11 16.48 -3.60
C LYS A 119 14.71 16.12 -2.25
N MET A 120 15.56 15.11 -2.24
CA MET A 120 16.36 14.80 -1.05
C MET A 120 17.60 15.67 -1.07
N LYS A 121 17.48 16.87 -0.52
CA LYS A 121 18.59 17.83 -0.36
C LYS A 121 18.78 18.12 1.12
N LEU A 122 20.04 18.21 1.53
CA LEU A 122 20.40 18.86 2.79
C LEU A 122 19.88 20.29 2.73
N LYS A 123 18.89 20.64 3.57
CA LYS A 123 18.58 22.05 3.80
C LYS A 123 19.61 22.59 4.79
N PRO A 124 20.34 23.68 4.46
CA PRO A 124 21.15 24.34 5.46
C PRO A 124 20.23 24.87 6.55
N HIS A 125 20.40 24.42 7.79
CA HIS A 125 19.75 25.05 8.93
C HIS A 125 20.48 26.35 9.23
N GLU A 126 19.77 27.49 9.17
CA GLU A 126 20.34 28.81 9.45
C GLU A 126 20.64 29.04 10.95
N GLU A 127 20.20 28.15 11.84
CA GLU A 127 20.43 28.26 13.27
C GLU A 127 21.67 27.46 13.72
N THR A 128 22.71 28.16 14.18
CA THR A 128 23.95 27.61 14.75
C THR A 128 23.76 27.22 16.23
N SER A 129 23.11 26.09 16.51
CA SER A 129 23.16 25.46 17.83
C SER A 129 23.90 24.12 17.73
N GLU A 130 24.54 23.62 18.79
CA GLU A 130 25.16 22.28 18.76
C GLU A 130 24.16 21.17 18.36
N ASN A 131 22.87 21.39 18.68
CA ASN A 131 21.78 20.53 18.26
C ASN A 131 21.50 20.57 16.74
N SER A 132 21.83 21.65 16.03
CA SER A 132 21.62 21.74 14.58
C SER A 132 22.69 20.97 13.80
N VAL A 133 23.95 21.01 14.24
CA VAL A 133 25.05 20.25 13.62
C VAL A 133 24.80 18.74 13.72
N ALA A 134 24.44 18.24 14.90
CA ALA A 134 24.14 16.83 15.09
C ALA A 134 22.92 16.37 14.27
N ARG A 135 21.88 17.21 14.15
CA ARG A 135 20.69 16.92 13.32
C ARG A 135 21.03 16.90 11.84
N GLU A 136 21.86 17.83 11.37
CA GLU A 136 22.32 17.87 9.98
C GLU A 136 23.14 16.62 9.63
N GLU A 137 24.02 16.17 10.53
CA GLU A 137 24.80 14.95 10.35
C GLU A 137 23.92 13.68 10.29
N ILE A 138 22.93 13.57 11.19
CA ILE A 138 21.95 12.48 11.18
C ILE A 138 21.15 12.49 9.87
N HIS A 139 20.64 13.65 9.45
CA HIS A 139 19.88 13.79 8.21
C HIS A 139 20.73 13.44 6.98
N LYS A 140 21.99 13.91 6.94
CA LYS A 140 22.94 13.56 5.88
C LYS A 140 23.17 12.07 5.78
N LYS A 141 23.48 11.41 6.90
CA LYS A 141 23.67 9.97 6.96
C LYS A 141 22.44 9.20 6.46
N ARG A 142 21.23 9.67 6.77
CA ARG A 142 19.98 9.08 6.31
C ARG A 142 19.81 9.24 4.79
N VAL A 143 20.02 10.45 4.27
CA VAL A 143 19.95 10.72 2.82
C VAL A 143 20.96 9.86 2.06
N ASP A 144 22.20 9.75 2.56
CA ASP A 144 23.23 8.90 1.98
C ASP A 144 22.80 7.42 1.98
N SER A 145 22.22 6.94 3.09
CA SER A 145 21.70 5.57 3.20
C SER A 145 20.56 5.29 2.23
N VAL A 146 19.66 6.26 2.00
CA VAL A 146 18.60 6.14 0.98
C VAL A 146 19.21 5.95 -0.40
N TRP A 147 20.18 6.78 -0.77
CA TRP A 147 20.80 6.71 -2.10
C TRP A 147 21.67 5.47 -2.27
N GLU A 148 22.33 4.98 -1.22
CA GLU A 148 23.03 3.69 -1.23
C GLU A 148 22.07 2.55 -1.58
N VAL A 149 20.88 2.51 -0.95
CA VAL A 149 19.86 1.50 -1.26
C VAL A 149 19.33 1.66 -2.68
N VAL A 150 18.98 2.88 -3.11
CA VAL A 150 18.48 3.13 -4.48
C VAL A 150 19.50 2.68 -5.53
N ASN A 151 20.78 3.06 -5.38
CA ASN A 151 21.83 2.65 -6.29
C ASN A 151 22.02 1.13 -6.27
N GLY A 152 21.99 0.52 -5.08
CA GLY A 152 22.06 -0.93 -4.94
C GLY A 152 20.92 -1.67 -5.66
N VAL A 153 19.71 -1.10 -5.67
CA VAL A 153 18.57 -1.64 -6.44
C VAL A 153 18.80 -1.51 -7.95
N ILE A 154 19.24 -0.34 -8.42
CA ILE A 154 19.53 -0.08 -9.84
C ILE A 154 20.60 -1.05 -10.35
N GLU A 155 21.74 -1.10 -9.65
CA GLU A 155 22.87 -1.96 -10.00
C GLU A 155 22.50 -3.44 -9.95
N ALA A 156 21.68 -3.83 -8.97
CA ALA A 156 21.19 -5.19 -8.88
C ALA A 156 20.22 -5.52 -10.02
N ASN A 157 19.47 -4.60 -10.60
CA ASN A 157 18.42 -4.92 -11.58
C ASN A 157 17.51 -6.06 -11.06
N VAL A 158 16.88 -5.82 -9.91
CA VAL A 158 16.04 -6.81 -9.22
C VAL A 158 14.78 -7.15 -10.01
N THR A 159 14.49 -8.45 -10.13
CA THR A 159 13.29 -8.97 -10.80
C THR A 159 12.06 -8.88 -9.89
N SER A 160 10.85 -8.96 -10.46
CA SER A 160 9.60 -8.90 -9.69
C SER A 160 9.48 -10.04 -8.67
N GLU A 161 9.98 -11.24 -8.99
CA GLU A 161 10.04 -12.38 -8.06
C GLU A 161 11.04 -12.16 -6.92
N GLU A 162 12.17 -11.50 -7.19
CA GLU A 162 13.13 -11.10 -6.15
C GLU A 162 12.57 -10.01 -5.25
N ILE A 163 11.80 -9.06 -5.81
CA ILE A 163 11.06 -8.05 -5.05
C ILE A 163 10.03 -8.73 -4.12
N ALA A 164 9.28 -9.71 -4.65
CA ALA A 164 8.33 -10.49 -3.86
C ALA A 164 9.04 -11.26 -2.74
N ALA A 165 10.21 -11.85 -3.03
CA ALA A 165 11.03 -12.53 -2.03
C ALA A 165 11.55 -11.55 -0.96
N LEU A 166 12.01 -10.36 -1.32
CA LEU A 166 12.44 -9.32 -0.37
C LEU A 166 11.31 -8.92 0.57
N HIS A 167 10.09 -8.72 0.04
CA HIS A 167 8.91 -8.45 0.86
C HIS A 167 8.62 -9.56 1.87
N LEU A 168 8.65 -10.82 1.43
CA LEU A 168 8.49 -11.97 2.33
C LEU A 168 9.63 -12.05 3.36
N MET A 169 10.87 -11.82 2.95
CA MET A 169 12.04 -11.87 3.83
C MET A 169 11.99 -10.78 4.91
N LEU A 170 11.50 -9.58 4.58
CA LEU A 170 11.33 -8.47 5.51
C LEU A 170 10.12 -8.69 6.44
N PHE A 171 9.02 -9.25 5.93
CA PHE A 171 7.83 -9.55 6.76
C PHE A 171 8.10 -10.66 7.77
N TRP A 172 8.73 -11.75 7.33
CA TRP A 172 9.04 -12.90 8.18
C TRP A 172 10.40 -12.77 8.88
N GLU A 173 10.96 -11.57 8.98
CA GLU A 173 12.17 -11.31 9.77
C GLU A 173 11.80 -11.21 11.25
N SER A 174 12.55 -11.89 12.12
CA SER A 174 12.46 -11.62 13.56
C SER A 174 13.05 -10.25 13.83
N SER A 175 12.48 -9.48 14.77
CA SER A 175 13.15 -8.26 15.24
C SER A 175 14.59 -8.60 15.63
N SER A 176 15.52 -7.73 15.25
CA SER A 176 16.92 -7.77 15.65
C SER A 176 17.07 -7.79 17.17
N ASP A 177 16.07 -7.26 17.88
CA ASP A 177 15.99 -7.29 19.33
C ASP A 177 15.12 -8.48 19.81
N PRO A 178 15.75 -9.53 20.37
CA PRO A 178 15.02 -10.67 20.94
C PRO A 178 14.17 -10.29 22.17
N SER A 179 14.39 -9.11 22.78
CA SER A 179 13.53 -8.56 23.83
C SER A 179 12.27 -7.87 23.30
N GLU A 180 12.27 -7.44 22.03
CA GLU A 180 11.10 -6.84 21.36
C GLU A 180 10.25 -7.87 20.58
N THR A 181 10.78 -9.07 20.31
CA THR A 181 10.06 -10.10 19.55
C THR A 181 9.04 -10.80 20.45
N SER A 182 7.95 -10.11 20.74
CA SER A 182 6.80 -10.56 21.55
C SER A 182 5.96 -11.68 20.91
N LEU A 183 6.51 -12.39 19.92
CA LEU A 183 5.80 -13.47 19.23
C LEU A 183 5.66 -14.70 20.14
N SER A 184 4.50 -15.32 20.08
CA SER A 184 4.23 -16.60 20.74
C SER A 184 5.18 -17.71 20.24
N LYS A 185 5.32 -18.80 21.00
CA LYS A 185 6.10 -19.98 20.55
C LYS A 185 5.59 -20.54 19.21
N SER A 186 4.28 -20.45 18.98
CA SER A 186 3.66 -20.87 17.72
C SER A 186 4.06 -19.94 16.57
N GLY A 187 3.96 -18.62 16.78
CA GLY A 187 4.41 -17.61 15.81
C GLY A 187 5.89 -17.74 15.46
N GLN A 188 6.75 -17.97 16.45
CA GLN A 188 8.19 -18.22 16.23
C GLN A 188 8.46 -19.47 15.40
N LYS A 189 7.68 -20.55 15.60
CA LYS A 189 7.78 -21.78 14.80
C LYS A 189 7.42 -21.50 13.35
N ILE A 190 6.25 -20.88 13.11
CA ILE A 190 5.78 -20.53 11.76
C ILE A 190 6.81 -19.62 11.07
N LEU A 191 7.30 -18.59 11.76
CA LEU A 191 8.29 -17.65 11.23
C LEU A 191 9.55 -18.38 10.72
N LYS A 192 10.14 -19.28 11.51
CA LYS A 192 11.33 -20.06 11.11
C LYS A 192 11.05 -20.95 9.89
N GLU A 193 9.89 -21.60 9.86
CA GLU A 193 9.48 -22.43 8.72
C GLU A 193 9.33 -21.59 7.44
N ARG A 194 8.71 -20.41 7.54
CA ARG A 194 8.54 -19.48 6.42
C ARG A 194 9.88 -18.93 5.93
N GLN A 195 10.78 -18.50 6.81
CA GLN A 195 12.12 -18.03 6.44
C GLN A 195 12.90 -19.07 5.63
N LYS A 196 12.84 -20.34 6.05
CA LYS A 196 13.47 -21.45 5.32
C LYS A 196 12.80 -21.65 3.95
N ALA A 197 11.47 -21.68 3.90
CA ALA A 197 10.72 -21.85 2.66
C ALA A 197 11.03 -20.74 1.64
N ILE A 198 11.12 -19.48 2.07
CA ILE A 198 11.43 -18.33 1.21
C ILE A 198 12.83 -18.47 0.62
N THR A 199 13.82 -18.81 1.46
CA THR A 199 15.21 -19.00 1.01
C THR A 199 15.29 -20.10 -0.06
N MET A 200 14.66 -21.26 0.19
CA MET A 200 14.62 -22.36 -0.78
C MET A 200 13.88 -21.99 -2.07
N SER A 201 12.82 -21.19 -1.98
CA SER A 201 12.04 -20.76 -3.14
C SER A 201 12.83 -19.79 -4.02
N LEU A 202 13.59 -18.88 -3.39
CA LEU A 202 14.46 -17.95 -4.10
C LEU A 202 15.64 -18.67 -4.77
N GLU A 203 16.26 -19.63 -4.07
CA GLU A 203 17.33 -20.47 -4.64
C GLU A 203 16.84 -21.23 -5.86
N LYS A 204 15.71 -21.92 -5.75
CA LYS A 204 15.09 -22.63 -6.86
C LYS A 204 14.73 -21.70 -8.03
N TYR A 205 14.23 -20.50 -7.73
CA TYR A 205 13.96 -19.48 -8.74
C TYR A 205 15.26 -19.10 -9.48
N HIS A 206 16.33 -18.78 -8.77
CA HIS A 206 17.62 -18.43 -9.38
C HIS A 206 18.18 -19.57 -10.23
N GLU A 207 18.14 -20.81 -9.74
CA GLU A 207 18.55 -22.00 -10.48
C GLU A 207 17.76 -22.14 -11.78
N SER A 208 16.42 -22.00 -11.72
CA SER A 208 15.54 -22.15 -12.89
C SER A 208 15.77 -21.07 -13.96
N LYS A 209 16.29 -19.90 -13.56
CA LYS A 209 16.58 -18.77 -14.45
C LYS A 209 18.03 -18.70 -14.88
N GLY A 210 18.89 -19.63 -14.42
CA GLY A 210 20.33 -19.59 -14.69
C GLY A 210 21.02 -18.36 -14.09
N ILE A 211 20.48 -17.82 -13.00
CA ILE A 211 21.01 -16.63 -12.34
C ILE A 211 22.26 -16.99 -11.51
N ASN A 212 23.28 -16.12 -11.56
CA ASN A 212 24.57 -16.33 -10.89
C ASN A 212 24.43 -16.62 -9.38
N ALA A 213 25.23 -17.55 -8.86
CA ALA A 213 25.29 -17.88 -7.43
C ALA A 213 25.53 -16.65 -6.52
N ASN A 214 26.30 -15.66 -6.98
CA ASN A 214 26.54 -14.41 -6.24
C ASN A 214 25.27 -13.57 -6.04
N ARG A 215 24.19 -13.84 -6.77
CA ARG A 215 22.92 -13.11 -6.67
C ARG A 215 22.32 -13.18 -5.27
N LYS A 216 22.48 -14.33 -4.61
CA LYS A 216 21.97 -14.54 -3.24
C LYS A 216 22.56 -13.51 -2.27
N GLU A 217 23.86 -13.23 -2.38
CA GLU A 217 24.52 -12.24 -1.53
C GLU A 217 24.09 -10.81 -1.88
N VAL A 218 23.80 -10.51 -3.15
CA VAL A 218 23.25 -9.20 -3.56
C VAL A 218 21.88 -8.97 -2.91
N ILE A 219 20.96 -9.93 -3.02
CA ILE A 219 19.62 -9.82 -2.43
C ILE A 219 19.70 -9.73 -0.90
N LYS A 220 20.59 -10.50 -0.27
CA LYS A 220 20.82 -10.45 1.18
C LYS A 220 21.37 -9.09 1.63
N LYS A 221 22.35 -8.53 0.92
CA LYS A 221 22.88 -7.18 1.20
C LYS A 221 21.78 -6.14 1.08
N LEU A 222 21.01 -6.18 0.00
CA LEU A 222 19.90 -5.25 -0.21
C LEU A 222 18.86 -5.32 0.91
N LYS A 223 18.48 -6.53 1.34
CA LYS A 223 17.61 -6.74 2.50
C LYS A 223 18.16 -6.08 3.77
N ILE A 224 19.45 -6.30 4.06
CA ILE A 224 20.12 -5.71 5.22
C ILE A 224 20.12 -4.18 5.15
N SER A 225 20.52 -3.61 4.00
CA SER A 225 20.55 -2.15 3.83
C SER A 225 19.18 -1.51 4.00
N ILE A 226 18.10 -2.16 3.52
CA ILE A 226 16.72 -1.70 3.76
C ILE A 226 16.38 -1.78 5.26
N GLY A 227 16.69 -2.89 5.93
CA GLY A 227 16.46 -3.04 7.37
C GLY A 227 17.19 -1.98 8.19
N THR A 228 18.45 -1.70 7.85
CA THR A 228 19.24 -0.63 8.48
C THR A 228 18.61 0.75 8.26
N LEU A 229 18.20 1.06 7.02
CA LEU A 229 17.53 2.33 6.72
C LEU A 229 16.22 2.48 7.51
N VAL A 230 15.40 1.43 7.58
CA VAL A 230 14.15 1.43 8.35
C VAL A 230 14.41 1.64 9.84
N HIS A 231 15.45 1.02 10.38
CA HIS A 231 15.83 1.18 11.78
C HIS A 231 16.27 2.62 12.07
N GLN A 232 17.14 3.21 11.22
CA GLN A 232 17.54 4.62 11.32
C GLN A 232 16.32 5.55 11.31
N ILE A 233 15.40 5.34 10.36
CA ILE A 233 14.16 6.12 10.26
C ILE A 233 13.31 6.00 11.54
N THR A 234 13.26 4.81 12.14
CA THR A 234 12.46 4.55 13.35
C THR A 234 13.09 5.16 14.60
N ASP A 235 14.41 5.12 14.73
CA ASP A 235 15.13 5.68 15.88
C ASP A 235 15.10 7.20 15.88
N ASP A 236 15.25 7.82 14.72
CA ASP A 236 15.15 9.28 14.58
C ASP A 236 13.80 9.81 15.06
N PHE A 237 12.73 9.03 14.87
CA PHE A 237 11.42 9.33 15.44
C PHE A 237 11.32 9.19 16.95
N ARG A 238 12.03 8.22 17.53
CA ARG A 238 12.05 8.04 18.99
C ARG A 238 12.76 9.22 19.66
N LEU A 239 13.73 9.82 18.98
CA LEU A 239 14.54 10.95 19.47
C LEU A 239 13.89 12.33 19.24
N GLY A 240 13.02 12.48 18.24
CA GLY A 240 12.34 13.74 17.90
C GLY A 240 10.81 13.69 18.01
N ASN A 241 10.26 14.08 19.16
CA ASN A 241 8.83 14.42 19.40
C ASN A 241 7.74 13.48 18.83
N ARG A 242 7.09 12.73 19.74
CA ARG A 242 5.88 11.92 19.51
C ARG A 242 4.71 12.73 18.93
N LYS A 243 4.57 12.81 17.61
CA LYS A 243 3.26 13.06 16.95
C LYS A 243 3.01 12.00 15.88
N THR A 244 2.08 11.10 16.21
CA THR A 244 1.34 10.14 15.35
C THR A 244 2.07 9.51 14.15
N PHE A 245 2.48 8.26 14.38
CA PHE A 245 3.14 7.28 13.47
C PHE A 245 2.51 7.10 12.08
N GLU A 246 1.24 7.46 11.89
CA GLU A 246 0.50 7.08 10.68
C GLU A 246 0.84 7.98 9.47
N SER A 247 0.90 9.31 9.67
CA SER A 247 1.32 10.26 8.62
C SER A 247 2.85 10.36 8.45
N SER A 248 3.60 9.69 9.32
CA SER A 248 4.95 10.11 9.64
C SER A 248 6.00 9.50 8.71
N PHE A 249 5.84 8.34 8.08
CA PHE A 249 6.88 7.85 7.15
C PHE A 249 7.10 8.78 5.93
N ILE A 250 6.06 9.52 5.50
CA ILE A 250 6.19 10.61 4.50
C ILE A 250 6.65 11.94 5.13
N ASN A 251 6.79 12.01 6.44
CA ASN A 251 7.42 13.14 7.14
C ASN A 251 8.80 12.76 7.69
N SER A 252 9.16 11.47 7.75
CA SER A 252 10.32 10.89 8.45
C SER A 252 11.57 10.75 7.63
N ILE A 253 11.39 10.56 6.33
CA ILE A 253 12.50 10.63 5.38
C ILE A 253 12.93 12.11 5.22
N ASP A 254 12.24 13.03 5.91
CA ASP A 254 12.44 14.46 5.86
C ASP A 254 12.45 14.94 4.41
N PHE A 255 11.26 14.88 3.82
CA PHE A 255 10.97 15.38 2.48
C PHE A 255 10.87 16.93 2.46
N GLY A 256 11.42 17.62 3.47
CA GLY A 256 11.45 19.07 3.54
C GLY A 256 10.08 19.75 3.69
N LEU A 257 9.05 19.02 4.14
CA LEU A 257 7.76 19.57 4.51
C LEU A 257 7.88 20.22 5.89
N ASP A 258 7.82 21.54 5.88
CA ASP A 258 8.11 22.46 6.98
C ASP A 258 7.37 22.12 8.31
N GLU A 259 8.00 22.38 9.46
CA GLU A 259 7.41 22.11 10.80
C GLU A 259 6.08 22.87 11.02
N THR A 260 5.81 23.90 10.21
CA THR A 260 4.55 24.65 10.15
C THR A 260 3.32 23.78 9.87
N PHE A 261 3.47 22.58 9.27
CA PHE A 261 2.36 21.65 9.04
C PHE A 261 1.92 20.86 10.28
N SER A 262 2.75 20.80 11.34
CA SER A 262 2.46 20.06 12.58
C SER A 262 1.78 20.91 13.67
N LYS A 263 1.59 22.22 13.40
CA LYS A 263 0.76 23.09 14.24
C LYS A 263 -0.72 22.82 13.95
N ARG A 264 -1.27 21.87 14.69
CA ARG A 264 -2.69 21.88 15.03
C ARG A 264 -2.99 23.25 15.66
N SER A 265 -3.93 23.99 15.08
CA SER A 265 -4.39 25.27 15.60
C SER A 265 -5.12 25.05 16.92
N ASP A 266 -4.40 25.12 18.03
CA ASP A 266 -4.98 25.19 19.37
C ASP A 266 -5.15 26.66 19.85
N ASP A 267 -4.84 27.65 19.00
CA ASP A 267 -5.07 29.08 19.29
C ASP A 267 -6.40 29.57 18.72
N GLU A 268 -7.47 29.39 19.51
CA GLU A 268 -8.62 30.30 19.47
C GLU A 268 -8.14 31.66 20.01
N ASN A 269 -7.67 32.58 19.13
CA ASN A 269 -7.67 34.06 19.28
C ASN A 269 -6.57 34.75 18.44
N LEU A 270 -6.54 34.53 17.12
CA LEU A 270 -5.79 35.40 16.20
C LEU A 270 -6.72 36.02 15.16
N PRO A 271 -6.54 37.31 14.82
CA PRO A 271 -7.43 38.04 13.93
C PRO A 271 -7.34 37.48 12.52
N VAL A 272 -8.51 37.22 11.93
CA VAL A 272 -8.72 36.62 10.62
C VAL A 272 -8.11 37.49 9.53
N VAL A 273 -6.93 37.13 9.05
CA VAL A 273 -6.50 37.48 7.69
C VAL A 273 -7.17 36.49 6.76
N ALA A 274 -8.06 36.98 5.90
CA ALA A 274 -8.82 36.16 4.96
C ALA A 274 -7.89 35.52 3.92
N LEU A 275 -7.39 34.33 4.24
CA LEU A 275 -6.91 33.37 3.24
C LEU A 275 -8.11 32.88 2.43
N PRO A 276 -7.97 32.66 1.12
CA PRO A 276 -9.04 32.09 0.31
C PRO A 276 -9.44 30.75 0.91
N VAL A 277 -10.74 30.62 1.21
CA VAL A 277 -11.35 29.40 1.74
C VAL A 277 -10.95 28.25 0.82
N ALA A 278 -10.03 27.41 1.28
CA ALA A 278 -9.72 26.16 0.61
C ALA A 278 -11.04 25.37 0.52
N PRO A 279 -11.40 24.83 -0.66
CA PRO A 279 -12.61 24.04 -0.78
C PRO A 279 -12.53 22.91 0.24
N ALA A 280 -13.58 22.78 1.06
CA ALA A 280 -13.66 21.73 2.07
C ALA A 280 -13.28 20.40 1.42
N ALA A 281 -12.31 19.70 2.01
CA ALA A 281 -11.86 18.41 1.51
C ALA A 281 -13.10 17.54 1.25
N PRO A 282 -13.25 16.98 0.04
CA PRO A 282 -14.46 16.24 -0.32
C PRO A 282 -14.62 15.08 0.65
N ASP A 283 -15.79 14.99 1.26
CA ASP A 283 -16.17 13.88 2.12
C ASP A 283 -16.38 12.64 1.25
N PHE A 284 -15.29 11.91 0.98
CA PHE A 284 -15.27 10.68 0.17
C PHE A 284 -16.13 9.54 0.75
N SER A 285 -16.73 9.73 1.93
CA SER A 285 -17.69 8.78 2.45
C SER A 285 -19.03 8.82 1.70
N HIS A 286 -19.31 9.89 0.93
CA HIS A 286 -20.57 10.06 0.20
C HIS A 286 -20.38 10.59 -1.23
N VAL A 287 -21.03 9.96 -2.21
CA VAL A 287 -21.14 10.45 -3.60
C VAL A 287 -22.58 10.90 -3.83
N THR A 288 -22.78 12.02 -4.53
CA THR A 288 -24.12 12.48 -4.88
C THR A 288 -24.58 11.80 -6.17
N LEU A 289 -25.55 10.89 -6.08
CA LEU A 289 -26.20 10.25 -7.23
C LEU A 289 -27.66 10.67 -7.27
N PHE A 290 -28.12 11.15 -8.42
CA PHE A 290 -29.50 11.64 -8.61
C PHE A 290 -29.94 12.66 -7.54
N GLY A 291 -29.04 13.57 -7.17
CA GLY A 291 -29.29 14.59 -6.15
C GLY A 291 -29.32 14.09 -4.70
N ARG A 292 -28.94 12.83 -4.44
CA ARG A 292 -28.87 12.26 -3.09
C ARG A 292 -27.47 11.82 -2.73
N LYS A 293 -27.04 12.11 -1.50
CA LYS A 293 -25.77 11.62 -0.94
C LYS A 293 -25.90 10.12 -0.63
N VAL A 294 -25.10 9.30 -1.29
CA VAL A 294 -25.04 7.85 -1.13
C VAL A 294 -23.67 7.47 -0.61
N ASN A 295 -23.62 6.62 0.40
CA ASN A 295 -22.35 6.17 0.97
C ASN A 295 -21.52 5.40 -0.07
N THR A 296 -20.22 5.70 -0.21
CA THR A 296 -19.33 5.11 -1.22
C THR A 296 -19.19 3.60 -1.09
N ALA A 297 -19.20 3.05 0.12
CA ALA A 297 -19.17 1.59 0.33
C ALA A 297 -20.46 0.94 -0.20
N ARG A 298 -21.63 1.54 0.06
CA ARG A 298 -22.92 1.05 -0.46
C ARG A 298 -23.00 1.13 -1.97
N LEU A 299 -22.45 2.21 -2.54
CA LEU A 299 -22.37 2.39 -3.99
C LEU A 299 -21.43 1.36 -4.63
N GLY A 300 -20.27 1.09 -4.02
CA GLY A 300 -19.34 0.05 -4.49
C GLY A 300 -19.98 -1.33 -4.53
N THR A 301 -20.68 -1.73 -3.46
CA THR A 301 -21.43 -3.00 -3.42
C THR A 301 -22.52 -3.06 -4.47
N PHE A 302 -23.25 -1.95 -4.69
CA PHE A 302 -24.28 -1.85 -5.72
C PHE A 302 -23.73 -2.04 -7.14
N LEU A 303 -22.69 -1.29 -7.49
CA LEU A 303 -22.05 -1.36 -8.81
C LEU A 303 -21.43 -2.74 -9.05
N SER A 304 -20.86 -3.36 -8.01
CA SER A 304 -20.33 -4.72 -8.08
C SER A 304 -21.44 -5.74 -8.35
N GLY A 305 -22.59 -5.60 -7.69
CA GLY A 305 -23.78 -6.41 -7.96
C GLY A 305 -24.27 -6.28 -9.40
N ILE A 306 -24.35 -5.06 -9.94
CA ILE A 306 -24.72 -4.82 -11.34
C ILE A 306 -23.72 -5.46 -12.30
N ALA A 307 -22.41 -5.30 -12.05
CA ALA A 307 -21.37 -5.88 -12.89
C ALA A 307 -21.48 -7.41 -12.94
N ILE A 308 -21.78 -8.06 -11.81
CA ILE A 308 -22.03 -9.51 -11.75
C ILE A 308 -23.24 -9.91 -12.60
N VAL A 309 -24.36 -9.18 -12.50
CA VAL A 309 -25.57 -9.46 -13.30
C VAL A 309 -25.30 -9.31 -14.79
N VAL A 310 -24.67 -8.20 -15.20
CA VAL A 310 -24.33 -7.94 -16.61
C VAL A 310 -23.37 -9.01 -17.13
N GLY A 311 -22.36 -9.39 -16.35
CA GLY A 311 -21.41 -10.45 -16.69
C GLY A 311 -22.10 -11.81 -16.86
N ALA A 312 -22.99 -12.18 -15.93
CA ALA A 312 -23.75 -13.42 -16.00
C ALA A 312 -24.63 -13.47 -17.25
N VAL A 313 -25.39 -12.41 -17.53
CA VAL A 313 -26.27 -12.31 -18.71
C VAL A 313 -25.47 -12.34 -20.01
N SER A 314 -24.35 -11.61 -20.08
CA SER A 314 -23.49 -11.58 -21.27
C SER A 314 -22.85 -12.95 -21.54
N THR A 315 -22.42 -13.64 -20.48
CA THR A 315 -21.86 -15.00 -20.59
C THR A 315 -22.93 -15.98 -21.06
N PHE A 316 -24.13 -15.92 -20.49
CA PHE A 316 -25.25 -16.77 -20.92
C PHE A 316 -25.66 -16.51 -22.37
N ALA A 317 -25.69 -15.24 -22.80
CA ALA A 317 -26.02 -14.86 -24.17
C ALA A 317 -24.96 -15.27 -25.20
N SER A 318 -23.71 -15.49 -24.76
CA SER A 318 -22.58 -15.86 -25.63
C SER A 318 -22.34 -17.37 -25.71
N VAL A 319 -23.01 -18.17 -24.88
CA VAL A 319 -22.88 -19.63 -24.90
C VAL A 319 -23.76 -20.23 -25.99
N ASP A 320 -23.19 -21.15 -26.76
CA ASP A 320 -23.90 -21.89 -27.77
C ASP A 320 -24.95 -22.81 -27.14
N LYS A 321 -26.17 -22.86 -27.72
CA LYS A 321 -27.32 -23.51 -27.10
C LYS A 321 -27.10 -25.01 -26.87
N ASP A 322 -26.26 -25.62 -27.70
CA ASP A 322 -25.95 -27.05 -27.64
C ASP A 322 -24.94 -27.40 -26.54
N HIS A 323 -24.34 -26.40 -25.88
CA HIS A 323 -23.32 -26.57 -24.84
C HIS A 323 -23.80 -26.13 -23.43
N VAL A 324 -25.09 -25.87 -23.27
CA VAL A 324 -25.67 -25.48 -21.97
C VAL A 324 -25.82 -26.73 -21.08
N THR A 325 -24.86 -26.94 -20.17
CA THR A 325 -24.96 -28.01 -19.16
C THR A 325 -25.80 -27.57 -17.95
N THR A 326 -26.31 -28.54 -17.19
CA THR A 326 -27.06 -28.27 -15.95
C THR A 326 -26.22 -27.50 -14.93
N GLU A 327 -24.93 -27.78 -14.82
CA GLU A 327 -24.01 -27.07 -13.92
C GLU A 327 -23.86 -25.60 -14.32
N PHE A 328 -23.81 -25.32 -15.62
CA PHE A 328 -23.75 -23.95 -16.14
C PHE A 328 -25.01 -23.17 -15.79
N VAL A 329 -26.19 -23.78 -15.93
CA VAL A 329 -27.47 -23.15 -15.57
C VAL A 329 -27.53 -22.84 -14.07
N ILE A 330 -27.09 -23.76 -13.22
CA ILE A 330 -27.04 -23.55 -11.76
C ILE A 330 -26.11 -22.37 -11.43
N LEU A 331 -24.92 -22.31 -12.03
CA LEU A 331 -23.95 -21.25 -11.78
C LEU A 331 -24.44 -19.88 -12.27
N PHE A 332 -25.13 -19.85 -13.42
CA PHE A 332 -25.79 -18.65 -13.95
C PHE A 332 -26.89 -18.13 -13.01
N VAL A 333 -27.81 -18.99 -12.59
CA VAL A 333 -28.90 -18.62 -11.67
C VAL A 333 -28.34 -18.13 -10.34
N PHE A 334 -27.33 -18.83 -9.80
CA PHE A 334 -26.68 -18.42 -8.55
C PHE A 334 -26.02 -17.04 -8.67
N SER A 335 -25.32 -16.78 -9.77
CA SER A 335 -24.66 -15.48 -10.02
C SER A 335 -25.67 -14.35 -10.20
N LEU A 336 -26.81 -14.61 -10.85
CA LEU A 336 -27.93 -13.67 -10.93
C LEU A 336 -28.49 -13.32 -9.55
N VAL A 337 -28.79 -14.33 -8.72
CA VAL A 337 -29.34 -14.13 -7.38
C VAL A 337 -28.35 -13.35 -6.51
N VAL A 338 -27.07 -13.72 -6.51
CA VAL A 338 -26.04 -13.01 -5.74
C VAL A 338 -25.87 -11.57 -6.22
N GLY A 339 -25.79 -11.34 -7.55
CA GLY A 339 -25.66 -10.00 -8.11
C GLY A 339 -26.85 -9.11 -7.78
N ILE A 340 -28.08 -9.63 -7.87
CA ILE A 340 -29.30 -8.92 -7.49
C ILE A 340 -29.31 -8.62 -5.99
N LEU A 341 -28.95 -9.58 -5.14
CA LEU A 341 -28.88 -9.35 -3.69
C LEU A 341 -27.84 -8.29 -3.34
N MET A 342 -26.65 -8.32 -3.95
CA MET A 342 -25.62 -7.29 -3.73
C MET A 342 -26.07 -5.91 -4.24
N ALA A 343 -26.84 -5.85 -5.32
CA ALA A 343 -27.41 -4.59 -5.80
C ALA A 343 -28.52 -4.07 -4.88
N VAL A 344 -29.38 -4.94 -4.34
CA VAL A 344 -30.58 -4.52 -3.61
C VAL A 344 -30.35 -4.35 -2.11
N LEU A 345 -29.57 -5.23 -1.46
CA LEU A 345 -29.36 -5.24 -0.01
C LEU A 345 -28.86 -3.92 0.58
N PRO A 346 -27.92 -3.18 -0.06
CA PRO A 346 -27.49 -1.88 0.45
C PRO A 346 -28.63 -0.85 0.58
N PHE A 347 -29.75 -1.08 -0.12
CA PHE A 347 -30.93 -0.22 -0.14
C PHE A 347 -32.17 -0.88 0.48
N ALA A 348 -32.10 -2.14 0.93
CA ALA A 348 -33.24 -2.88 1.47
C ALA A 348 -34.00 -2.15 2.61
N PRO A 349 -33.33 -1.45 3.56
CA PRO A 349 -34.05 -0.67 4.58
C PRO A 349 -34.92 0.45 3.99
N HIS A 350 -34.47 1.08 2.90
CA HIS A 350 -35.22 2.11 2.19
C HIS A 350 -36.29 1.53 1.24
N ALA A 351 -36.02 0.39 0.61
CA ALA A 351 -36.97 -0.31 -0.24
C ALA A 351 -38.18 -0.81 0.58
N ILE A 352 -37.96 -1.33 1.79
CA ILE A 352 -39.03 -1.74 2.72
C ILE A 352 -39.88 -0.53 3.16
N LEU A 353 -39.26 0.62 3.41
CA LEU A 353 -39.97 1.86 3.73
C LEU A 353 -40.78 2.41 2.55
N CYS A 354 -40.24 2.32 1.32
CA CYS A 354 -40.97 2.72 0.11
C CYS A 354 -42.10 1.75 -0.21
N LEU A 355 -41.90 0.43 -0.05
CA LEU A 355 -42.95 -0.57 -0.23
C LEU A 355 -44.07 -0.39 0.79
N ARG A 356 -43.76 -0.13 2.06
CA ARG A 356 -44.78 0.15 3.09
C ARG A 356 -45.61 1.40 2.75
N ARG A 357 -44.98 2.43 2.19
CA ARG A 357 -45.67 3.66 1.77
C ARG A 357 -46.54 3.41 0.54
N PHE A 358 -46.03 2.67 -0.45
CA PHE A 358 -46.76 2.33 -1.68
C PHE A 358 -47.94 1.38 -1.43
N VAL A 359 -47.79 0.41 -0.51
CA VAL A 359 -48.87 -0.50 -0.10
C VAL A 359 -49.87 0.22 0.82
N GLY A 360 -49.41 1.14 1.67
CA GLY A 360 -50.28 1.98 2.50
C GLY A 360 -51.21 2.90 1.70
N ASP A 361 -50.70 3.49 0.61
CA ASP A 361 -51.48 4.36 -0.28
C ASP A 361 -52.42 3.59 -1.24
N TRP A 362 -52.33 2.25 -1.27
CA TRP A 362 -53.19 1.41 -2.14
C TRP A 362 -54.34 0.73 -1.37
N PHE A 363 -54.26 0.68 -0.05
CA PHE A 363 -55.26 0.07 0.84
C PHE A 363 -55.94 1.08 1.78
N GLY A 364 -55.66 2.38 1.65
CA GLY A 364 -56.39 3.48 2.28
C GLY A 364 -56.93 4.42 1.20
#